data_AF-A0A9E5DFM3-F1
#
_entry.id   AF-A0A9E5DFM3-F1
#
_cell.length_a   1.000
_cell.length_b   1.000
_cell.length_c   1.000
_cell.angle_alpha   90.00
_cell.angle_beta   90.00
_cell.angle_gamma   90.00
#
_symmetry.space_group_name_H-M   'P 1'
#
loop_
_entity.id
_entity.type
_entity.pdbx_description
1 polymer ?
#
loop_
_entity_poly.entity_id
_entity_poly.type
_entity_poly.pdbx_seq_one_letter_code
_entity_poly.pdbx_strand_id
1 'polypeptide(L)' 'MAGTVCVFAPACGPGVALEHTGDLGSCDHFVEPDHFLGNILTTPLVDFVSSEKLRTVSMRPLAGE' A
#
# COMPACT_ATOMS: atom_id res chain seq x y z
N MET A 1 -1.10 5.97 -17.68
CA MET A 1 -0.66 4.61 -17.31
C MET A 1 0.46 4.76 -16.31
N ALA A 2 0.28 4.22 -15.10
CA ALA A 2 1.39 4.09 -14.14
C ALA A 2 2.53 3.32 -14.80
N GLY A 3 3.78 3.66 -14.46
CA GLY A 3 4.98 3.08 -15.08
C GLY A 3 4.93 1.55 -15.14
N THR A 4 5.53 0.96 -16.17
CA THR A 4 5.64 -0.51 -16.32
C THR A 4 6.38 -1.17 -15.16
N VAL A 5 7.16 -0.40 -14.40
CA VAL A 5 7.81 -0.79 -13.15
C VAL A 5 7.48 0.25 -12.09
N CYS A 6 7.13 -0.20 -10.88
CA CYS A 6 6.67 0.62 -9.76
C CYS A 6 7.60 1.82 -9.49
N VAL A 7 8.91 1.61 -9.49
CA VAL A 7 9.93 2.65 -9.23
C VAL A 7 9.90 3.85 -10.20
N PHE A 8 9.32 3.68 -11.39
CA PHE A 8 9.18 4.77 -12.37
C PHE A 8 7.82 5.46 -12.29
N ALA A 9 6.93 5.01 -11.41
CA ALA A 9 5.63 5.64 -11.20
C ALA A 9 5.79 6.90 -10.32
N PRO A 10 4.98 7.94 -10.54
CA PRO A 10 5.02 9.15 -9.72
C PRO A 10 4.56 8.93 -8.27
N ALA A 11 3.91 7.79 -7.99
CA ALA A 11 3.46 7.33 -6.68
C ALA A 11 3.30 5.79 -6.71
N CYS A 12 3.29 5.13 -5.55
CA CYS A 12 3.21 3.67 -5.44
C CYS A 12 1.93 3.06 -6.06
N GLY A 13 0.82 3.79 -6.04
CA GLY A 13 -0.45 3.31 -6.58
C GLY A 13 -1.09 2.19 -5.73
N PRO A 14 -2.11 1.48 -6.22
CA PRO A 14 -2.99 0.64 -5.38
C PRO A 14 -2.40 -0.72 -4.98
N GLY A 15 -1.09 -0.91 -5.05
CA GLY A 15 -0.44 -2.15 -4.58
C GLY A 15 -0.48 -2.25 -3.06
N VAL A 16 -0.41 -3.48 -2.52
CA VAL A 16 -0.29 -3.74 -1.08
C VAL A 16 0.82 -4.76 -0.83
N ALA A 17 1.50 -4.63 0.30
CA ALA A 17 2.47 -5.62 0.78
C ALA A 17 1.77 -6.54 1.80
N LEU A 18 1.93 -7.86 1.64
CA LEU A 18 1.38 -8.85 2.57
C LEU A 18 2.52 -9.55 3.30
N GLU A 19 2.55 -9.37 4.62
CA GLU A 19 3.49 -10.05 5.50
C GLU A 19 3.02 -11.47 5.83
N HIS A 20 3.97 -12.33 6.22
CA HIS A 20 3.70 -13.73 6.58
C HIS A 20 2.73 -13.89 7.78
N THR A 21 2.59 -12.85 8.62
CA THR A 21 1.65 -12.78 9.75
C THR A 21 0.21 -12.47 9.32
N GLY A 22 0.00 -12.13 8.04
CA GLY A 22 -1.28 -11.65 7.52
C GLY A 22 -1.43 -10.13 7.57
N ASP A 23 -0.43 -9.41 8.07
CA ASP A 23 -0.47 -7.95 8.11
C ASP A 23 -0.34 -7.36 6.70
N LEU A 24 -1.17 -6.37 6.39
CA LEU A 24 -1.20 -5.69 5.12
C LEU A 24 -0.63 -4.28 5.26
N GLY A 25 0.49 -4.04 4.57
CA GLY A 25 1.08 -2.73 4.37
C GLY A 25 0.55 -2.05 3.10
N SER A 26 0.58 -0.72 3.08
CA SER A 26 0.17 0.09 1.92
C SER A 26 1.13 0.03 0.73
N CYS A 27 2.40 -0.31 0.96
CA CYS A 27 3.45 -0.57 -0.03
C CYS A 27 4.64 -1.23 0.70
N ASP A 28 5.54 -1.88 -0.02
CA ASP A 28 6.83 -2.34 0.49
C ASP A 28 7.78 -1.20 0.91
N HIS A 29 7.54 0.03 0.44
CA HIS A 29 8.25 1.24 0.87
C HIS A 29 7.65 1.88 2.15
N PHE A 30 6.41 1.54 2.50
CA PHE A 30 5.66 2.13 3.63
C PHE A 30 5.28 1.03 4.62
N VAL A 31 6.29 0.46 5.28
CA VAL A 31 6.18 -0.67 6.21
C VAL A 31 6.17 -0.24 7.69
N GLU A 32 6.18 1.06 7.96
CA GLU A 32 6.05 1.57 9.31
C GLU A 32 4.63 1.38 9.86
N PRO A 33 4.47 1.26 11.19
CA PRO A 33 3.17 0.98 11.81
C PRO A 33 2.04 1.95 11.42
N ASP A 34 2.37 3.22 11.18
CA ASP A 34 1.40 4.24 10.78
C ASP A 34 0.74 3.96 9.42
N HIS A 35 1.44 3.22 8.55
CA HIS A 35 1.03 2.90 7.18
C HIS A 35 0.36 1.51 7.05
N PHE A 36 0.21 0.76 8.14
CA PHE A 36 -0.50 -0.53 8.12
C PHE A 36 -2.00 -0.38 7.87
N LEU A 37 -2.55 -1.21 6.99
CA LEU A 37 -3.97 -1.21 6.65
C LEU A 37 -4.77 -2.08 7.63
N GLY A 38 -4.20 -3.20 8.08
CA GLY A 38 -4.82 -4.15 9.00
C GLY A 38 -4.31 -5.57 8.75
N ASN A 39 -5.08 -6.58 9.15
CA ASN A 39 -4.71 -7.99 8.97
C ASN A 39 -5.77 -8.73 8.13
N ILE A 40 -5.33 -9.46 7.10
CA ILE A 40 -6.20 -10.18 6.17
C ILE A 40 -6.95 -11.35 6.82
N LEU A 41 -6.46 -11.85 7.95
CA LEU A 41 -7.09 -12.93 8.69
C LEU A 41 -8.36 -12.46 9.44
N THR A 42 -8.49 -11.15 9.66
CA THR A 42 -9.64 -10.55 10.37
C THR A 42 -10.56 -9.73 9.48
N THR A 43 -10.03 -9.21 8.37
CA THR A 43 -10.75 -8.30 7.47
C THR A 43 -10.55 -8.72 6.02
N PRO A 44 -11.61 -8.83 5.21
CA PRO A 44 -11.51 -9.14 3.78
C PRO A 44 -10.57 -8.19 3.01
N LEU A 45 -9.77 -8.75 2.09
CA LEU A 45 -8.84 -7.97 1.27
C LEU A 45 -9.53 -6.82 0.50
N VAL A 46 -10.76 -7.04 0.04
CA VAL A 46 -11.56 -6.04 -0.70
C VAL A 46 -11.77 -4.75 0.09
N ASP A 47 -11.89 -4.85 1.40
CA ASP A 47 -12.12 -3.70 2.28
C ASP A 47 -10.85 -2.84 2.38
N PHE A 48 -9.67 -3.46 2.27
CA PHE A 48 -8.40 -2.74 2.26
C PHE A 48 -8.10 -2.08 0.92
N VAL A 49 -8.24 -2.81 -0.19
CA VAL A 49 -7.91 -2.29 -1.53
C VAL A 49 -8.89 -1.21 -2.00
N SER A 50 -10.09 -1.17 -1.41
CA SER A 50 -11.09 -0.13 -1.64
C SER A 50 -11.05 1.00 -0.59
N SER A 51 -10.14 0.91 0.39
CA SER A 51 -10.10 1.87 1.50
C SER A 51 -9.51 3.22 1.09
N GLU A 52 -10.04 4.29 1.68
CA GLU A 52 -9.47 5.62 1.55
C GLU A 52 -8.06 5.70 2.16
N LYS A 53 -7.77 4.85 3.16
CA LYS A 53 -6.45 4.76 3.79
C LYS A 53 -5.38 4.35 2.77
N LEU A 54 -5.62 3.28 2.00
CA LEU A 54 -4.73 2.88 0.92
C LEU A 54 -4.57 4.01 -0.10
N ARG A 55 -5.69 4.58 -0.56
CA ARG A 55 -5.65 5.64 -1.58
C ARG A 55 -4.88 6.88 -1.13
N THR A 56 -4.92 7.23 0.15
CA THR A 56 -4.21 8.37 0.71
C THR A 56 -2.70 8.12 0.80
N VAL A 57 -2.30 6.96 1.32
CA VAL A 57 -0.88 6.65 1.53
C VAL A 57 -0.19 6.38 0.20
N SER A 58 -0.81 5.63 -0.70
CA SER A 58 -0.16 5.21 -1.94
C SER A 58 -0.14 6.26 -3.06
N MET A 59 -0.83 7.38 -2.88
CA MET A 59 -0.81 8.53 -3.80
C MET A 59 0.16 9.63 -3.33
N ARG A 60 0.93 9.39 -2.26
CA ARG A 60 2.00 10.30 -1.85
C ARG A 60 3.11 10.27 -2.91
N PRO A 61 3.57 11.44 -3.41
CA PRO A 61 4.68 11.50 -4.35
C PRO A 61 5.94 10.94 -3.70
N LEU A 62 6.67 10.08 -4.42
CA LEU A 62 8.00 9.57 -4.02
C LEU A 62 9.10 10.64 -4.15
N ALA A 63 8.73 11.93 -4.13
CA ALA A 63 9.67 13.03 -4.31
C ALA A 63 10.55 13.16 -3.06
N GLY A 64 11.61 12.35 -2.98
CA GLY A 64 12.58 12.40 -1.89
C GLY A 64 13.18 11.07 -1.42
N GLU A 65 12.88 9.95 -2.09
CA GLU A 65 13.53 8.64 -1.88
C GLU A 65 14.46 8.24 -3.05
#